data_AF-A0A5J4TCP3-F1
#
_entry.id   AF-A0A5J4TCP3-F1
#
_cell.length_a   1.000
_cell.length_b   1.000
_cell.length_c   1.000
_cell.angle_alpha   90.00
_cell.angle_beta   90.00
_cell.angle_gamma   90.00
#
_symmetry.space_group_name_H-M   'P 1'
#
loop_
_entity.id
_entity.type
_entity.pdbx_description
1 polymer ?
#
loop_
_entity_poly.entity_id
_entity_poly.type
_entity_poly.pdbx_seq_one_letter_code
_entity_poly.pdbx_strand_id
1 'polypeptide(L)'
;SVWNRYLGDHIQSRYLITIAVPPNLPANMSSGISYGLTRLKDGKILCIAPDRINVAGKVKVVCFDKTDILTEQDLGVMRVNGVRNNNNYTVIPESTENIKDDSQISINANDTTQNHPIVVSEATGIPK
;
A
#
# COMPACT_ATOMS: atom_id res chain seq x y z
N SER A 1 11.94 11.91 67.80
CA SER A 1 12.58 10.65 67.37
C SER A 1 13.14 10.83 65.97
N VAL A 2 14.44 10.53 65.76
CA VAL A 2 15.10 10.56 64.43
C VAL A 2 14.34 9.71 63.41
N TRP A 3 13.68 8.65 63.89
CA TRP A 3 12.74 7.81 63.14
C TRP A 3 11.56 8.55 62.50
N ASN A 4 10.94 9.53 63.17
CA ASN A 4 9.85 10.32 62.58
C ASN A 4 10.36 11.25 61.47
N ARG A 5 11.61 11.71 61.57
CA ARG A 5 12.24 12.52 60.52
C ARG A 5 12.55 11.66 59.30
N TYR A 6 13.15 10.48 59.51
CA TYR A 6 13.44 9.54 58.44
C TYR A 6 12.16 9.04 57.74
N LEU A 7 11.12 8.70 58.51
CA LEU A 7 9.83 8.29 57.97
C LEU A 7 9.17 9.43 57.17
N GLY A 8 9.26 10.67 57.67
CA GLY A 8 8.83 11.87 56.93
C GLY A 8 9.57 12.01 55.61
N ASP A 9 10.89 11.94 55.61
CA ASP A 9 11.73 12.10 54.41
C ASP A 9 11.43 11.01 53.36
N HIS A 10 11.18 9.76 53.79
CA HIS A 10 10.78 8.64 52.90
C HIS A 10 9.38 8.80 52.30
N ILE A 11 8.47 9.39 53.04
CA ILE A 11 7.12 9.67 52.56
C ILE A 11 7.15 10.82 51.55
N GLN A 12 7.89 11.89 51.84
CA GLN A 12 8.05 13.03 50.94
C GLN A 12 8.71 12.65 49.61
N SER A 13 9.76 11.80 49.65
CA SER A 13 10.43 11.35 48.42
C SER A 13 9.49 10.56 47.49
N ARG A 14 8.56 9.79 48.05
CA ARG A 14 7.57 9.02 47.28
C ARG A 14 6.49 9.92 46.66
N TYR A 15 6.08 10.97 47.35
CA TYR A 15 5.09 11.91 46.83
C TYR A 15 5.58 12.62 45.57
N LEU A 16 6.86 13.00 45.52
CA LEU A 16 7.46 13.62 44.33
C LEU A 16 7.29 12.75 43.07
N ILE A 17 7.45 11.43 43.22
CA ILE A 17 7.33 10.47 42.10
C ILE A 17 5.88 10.36 41.63
N THR A 18 4.93 10.24 42.56
CA THR A 18 3.50 10.10 42.22
C THR A 18 2.87 11.37 41.66
N ILE A 19 3.45 12.54 41.98
CA ILE A 19 3.05 13.83 41.39
C ILE A 19 3.62 13.96 39.98
N ALA A 20 4.89 13.59 39.79
CA ALA A 20 5.53 13.63 38.48
C ALA A 20 4.93 12.62 37.49
N VAL A 21 4.55 11.44 37.97
CA VAL A 21 3.91 10.39 37.19
C VAL A 21 2.66 9.92 37.93
N PRO A 22 1.47 10.42 37.52
CA PRO A 22 0.21 9.95 38.07
C PRO A 22 0.08 8.43 37.89
N PRO A 23 -0.38 7.67 38.91
CA PRO A 23 -0.46 6.22 38.86
C PRO A 23 -1.45 5.68 37.80
N ASN A 24 -2.35 6.53 37.29
CA ASN A 24 -3.28 6.24 36.20
C ASN A 24 -2.71 6.51 34.80
N LEU A 25 -1.54 7.14 34.68
CA LEU A 25 -0.96 7.52 33.40
C LEU A 25 -0.63 6.30 32.51
N PRO A 26 0.01 5.22 33.01
CA PRO A 26 0.28 4.03 32.18
C PRO A 26 -1.00 3.30 31.78
N ALA A 27 -2.02 3.33 32.64
CA ALA A 27 -3.32 2.74 32.38
C ALA A 27 -4.05 3.49 31.24
N ASN A 28 -4.09 4.82 31.29
CA ASN A 28 -4.72 5.64 30.26
C ASN A 28 -4.05 5.45 28.88
N MET A 29 -2.72 5.36 28.86
CA MET A 29 -1.97 5.09 27.62
C MET A 29 -2.32 3.71 27.04
N SER A 30 -2.39 2.69 27.91
CA SER A 30 -2.81 1.33 27.52
C SER A 30 -4.22 1.32 26.93
N SER A 31 -5.17 2.03 27.54
CA SER A 31 -6.55 2.15 27.01
C SER A 31 -6.59 2.79 25.62
N GLY A 32 -5.79 3.83 25.38
CA GLY A 32 -5.67 4.46 24.06
C GLY A 32 -5.13 3.51 22.98
N ILE A 33 -4.13 2.71 23.34
CA ILE A 33 -3.56 1.67 22.46
C ILE A 33 -4.62 0.60 22.14
N SER A 34 -5.35 0.10 23.14
CA SER A 34 -6.41 -0.89 22.93
C SER A 34 -7.51 -0.39 22.00
N TYR A 35 -7.94 0.87 22.17
CA TYR A 35 -8.92 1.47 21.26
C TYR A 35 -8.38 1.60 19.83
N GLY A 36 -7.13 2.05 19.68
CA GLY A 36 -6.47 2.13 18.38
C GLY A 36 -6.34 0.77 17.70
N LEU A 37 -6.04 -0.29 18.45
CA LEU A 37 -5.92 -1.65 17.93
C LEU A 37 -7.25 -2.16 17.39
N THR A 38 -8.35 -1.98 18.14
CA THR A 38 -9.70 -2.35 17.69
C THR A 38 -10.07 -1.62 16.40
N ARG A 39 -9.87 -0.29 16.37
CA ARG A 39 -10.14 0.53 15.18
C ARG A 39 -9.34 0.09 13.96
N LEU A 40 -8.05 -0.23 14.13
CA LEU A 40 -7.20 -0.71 13.04
C LEU A 40 -7.64 -2.10 12.55
N LYS A 41 -8.03 -2.98 13.48
CA LYS A 41 -8.53 -4.32 13.16
C LYS A 41 -9.81 -4.28 12.33
N ASP A 42 -10.73 -3.39 12.64
CA ASP A 42 -11.95 -3.17 11.84
C ASP A 42 -11.60 -2.68 10.42
N GLY A 43 -10.53 -1.90 10.29
CA GLY A 43 -9.94 -1.48 9.01
C GLY A 43 -9.08 -2.54 8.31
N LYS A 44 -9.09 -3.81 8.78
CA LYS A 44 -8.25 -4.91 8.28
C LYS A 44 -6.73 -4.66 8.37
N ILE A 45 -6.31 -3.73 9.25
CA ILE A 45 -4.90 -3.43 9.52
C ILE A 45 -4.51 -4.12 10.82
N LEU A 46 -3.68 -5.16 10.73
CA LEU A 46 -3.16 -5.87 11.91
C LEU A 46 -1.94 -5.14 12.47
N CYS A 47 -2.01 -4.69 13.72
CA CYS A 47 -0.85 -4.17 14.43
C CYS A 47 -0.28 -5.26 15.35
N ILE A 48 0.91 -5.78 15.02
CA ILE A 48 1.60 -6.83 15.79
C ILE A 48 2.31 -6.25 17.03
N ALA A 49 2.63 -4.95 17.01
CA ALA A 49 3.33 -4.26 18.09
C ALA A 49 2.49 -3.06 18.57
N PRO A 50 1.63 -3.24 19.59
CA PRO A 50 0.69 -2.22 20.06
C PRO A 50 1.33 -0.88 20.45
N ASP A 51 2.55 -0.91 21.00
CA ASP A 51 3.30 0.31 21.35
C ASP A 51 3.58 1.22 20.15
N ARG A 52 3.64 0.66 18.93
CA ARG A 52 3.86 1.41 17.69
C ARG A 52 2.67 2.27 17.30
N ILE A 53 1.47 2.03 17.84
CA ILE A 53 0.28 2.82 17.53
C ILE A 53 0.50 4.31 17.88
N ASN A 54 1.17 4.57 19.02
CA ASN A 54 1.45 5.94 19.45
C ASN A 54 2.49 6.66 18.58
N VAL A 55 3.39 5.90 17.92
CA VAL A 55 4.39 6.44 17.00
C VAL A 55 3.79 6.60 15.59
N ALA A 56 2.94 5.66 15.17
CA ALA A 56 2.28 5.67 13.87
C ALA A 56 1.47 6.96 13.64
N GLY A 57 0.80 7.48 14.69
CA GLY A 57 0.09 8.75 14.62
C GLY A 57 0.97 9.99 14.42
N LYS A 58 2.30 9.86 14.54
CA LYS A 58 3.28 10.95 14.35
C LYS A 58 4.04 10.86 13.02
N VAL A 59 3.81 9.81 12.23
CA VAL A 59 4.49 9.59 10.94
C VAL A 59 4.03 10.64 9.93
N LYS A 60 4.98 11.28 9.24
CA LYS A 60 4.72 12.29 8.20
C LYS A 60 5.04 11.81 6.78
N VAL A 61 5.84 10.75 6.64
CA VAL A 61 6.30 10.20 5.37
C VAL A 61 6.09 8.70 5.39
N VAL A 62 5.53 8.16 4.31
CA VAL A 62 5.36 6.72 4.11
C VAL A 62 6.09 6.34 2.83
N CYS A 63 7.00 5.38 2.92
CA CYS A 63 7.69 4.80 1.77
C CYS A 63 6.99 3.49 1.41
N PHE A 64 6.54 3.36 0.17
CA PHE A 64 6.03 2.11 -0.36
C PHE A 64 7.15 1.41 -1.13
N ASP A 65 7.35 0.12 -0.86
CA ASP A 65 8.19 -0.71 -1.73
C ASP A 65 7.48 -0.94 -3.07
N LYS A 66 8.20 -1.25 -4.13
CA LYS A 66 7.61 -1.40 -5.47
C LYS A 66 6.87 -2.73 -5.60
N THR A 67 7.58 -3.83 -5.34
CA THR A 67 7.09 -5.19 -5.56
C THR A 67 6.07 -5.57 -4.49
N ASP A 68 4.97 -6.22 -4.88
CA ASP A 68 3.89 -6.73 -4.01
C ASP A 68 3.12 -5.68 -3.19
N ILE A 69 3.47 -4.40 -3.31
CA ILE A 69 2.83 -3.27 -2.62
C ILE A 69 2.18 -2.30 -3.61
N LEU A 70 2.92 -1.92 -4.66
CA LEU A 70 2.42 -1.06 -5.73
C LEU A 70 2.09 -1.83 -7.00
N THR A 71 2.82 -2.91 -7.26
CA THR A 71 2.56 -3.81 -8.39
C THR A 71 2.03 -5.13 -7.87
N GLU A 72 1.00 -5.64 -8.51
CA GLU A 72 0.70 -7.06 -8.45
C GLU A 72 1.88 -7.86 -9.04
N GLN A 73 2.08 -9.07 -8.52
CA GLN A 73 3.20 -9.94 -8.89
C GLN A 73 3.03 -10.56 -10.30
N ASP A 74 1.99 -10.13 -11.02
CA ASP A 74 1.62 -10.65 -12.32
C ASP A 74 2.24 -9.82 -13.45
N LEU A 75 2.81 -10.51 -14.44
CA LEU A 75 3.47 -9.93 -15.59
C LEU A 75 2.47 -9.91 -16.76
N GLY A 76 1.62 -8.89 -16.78
CA GLY A 76 0.62 -8.70 -17.84
C GLY A 76 1.15 -7.91 -19.04
N VAL A 77 0.81 -8.35 -20.26
CA VAL A 77 1.04 -7.55 -21.47
C VAL A 77 -0.04 -6.47 -21.59
N MET A 78 0.28 -5.22 -21.25
CA MET A 78 -0.69 -4.11 -21.31
C MET A 78 -1.14 -3.77 -22.74
N ARG A 79 -0.19 -3.79 -23.68
CA ARG A 79 -0.42 -3.29 -25.03
C ARG A 79 0.48 -3.99 -26.03
N VAL A 80 -0.14 -4.57 -27.04
CA VAL A 80 0.55 -5.04 -28.25
C VAL A 80 0.25 -4.06 -29.37
N ASN A 81 1.24 -3.27 -29.77
CA ASN A 81 1.12 -2.43 -30.95
C ASN A 81 1.53 -3.25 -32.19
N GLY A 82 0.55 -3.63 -33.01
CA GLY A 82 0.81 -4.22 -34.32
C GLY A 82 1.43 -3.19 -35.26
N VAL A 83 2.52 -3.56 -35.94
CA VAL A 83 3.08 -2.75 -37.02
C VAL A 83 2.18 -2.92 -38.25
N ARG A 84 1.60 -1.81 -38.74
CA ARG A 84 0.85 -1.80 -40.00
C ARG A 84 1.81 -2.07 -41.16
N ASN A 85 1.81 -3.29 -41.68
CA ASN A 85 2.34 -3.54 -43.02
C ASN A 85 1.20 -3.33 -44.01
N ASN A 86 1.50 -2.61 -45.09
CA ASN A 86 0.47 -2.10 -46.00
C ASN A 86 -0.38 -3.26 -46.53
N ASN A 87 -1.64 -3.27 -46.07
CA ASN A 87 -2.80 -4.00 -46.59
C ASN A 87 -3.22 -5.35 -45.99
N ASN A 88 -2.74 -5.75 -44.81
CA ASN A 88 -3.42 -6.82 -44.06
C ASN A 88 -3.65 -6.41 -42.61
N TYR A 89 -4.92 -6.24 -42.25
CA TYR A 89 -5.36 -6.00 -40.88
C TYR A 89 -5.19 -7.28 -40.07
N THR A 90 -4.09 -7.45 -39.35
CA THR A 90 -4.05 -8.42 -38.24
C THR A 90 -4.78 -7.79 -37.07
N VAL A 91 -6.08 -8.07 -36.97
CA VAL A 91 -6.83 -7.94 -35.73
C VAL A 91 -6.16 -8.91 -34.76
N ILE A 92 -5.40 -8.40 -33.80
CA ILE A 92 -5.04 -9.20 -32.62
C ILE A 92 -6.34 -9.23 -31.82
N PRO A 93 -7.00 -10.38 -31.68
CA PRO A 93 -8.20 -10.45 -30.87
C PRO A 93 -7.77 -10.12 -29.43
N GLU A 94 -8.12 -8.92 -29.00
CA GLU A 94 -8.31 -8.65 -27.59
C GLU A 94 -9.27 -9.72 -27.09
N SER A 95 -8.95 -10.34 -25.96
CA SER A 95 -9.75 -11.38 -25.33
C SER A 95 -11.17 -10.87 -25.10
N THR A 96 -12.04 -11.00 -26.10
CA THR A 96 -13.47 -10.79 -25.99
C THR A 96 -14.11 -12.16 -26.14
N GLU A 97 -14.52 -12.71 -25.01
CA GLU A 97 -15.73 -13.52 -24.98
C GLU A 97 -16.80 -12.81 -25.82
N ASN A 98 -17.40 -13.56 -26.74
CA ASN A 98 -18.51 -13.17 -27.63
C ASN A 98 -18.21 -12.18 -28.76
N ILE A 99 -18.06 -12.72 -29.97
CA ILE A 99 -18.52 -12.03 -31.19
C ILE A 99 -19.33 -13.03 -32.03
N LYS A 100 -20.65 -12.75 -32.13
CA LYS A 100 -21.47 -13.14 -33.27
C LYS A 100 -21.73 -11.89 -34.12
N ASP A 101 -21.87 -12.13 -35.41
CA ASP A 101 -22.37 -11.27 -36.49
C ASP A 101 -21.37 -10.36 -37.24
N ASP A 102 -20.91 -10.91 -38.37
CA ASP A 102 -21.07 -10.40 -39.74
C ASP A 102 -20.86 -8.90 -40.01
N SER A 103 -19.78 -8.58 -40.72
CA SER A 103 -19.86 -7.98 -42.08
C SER A 103 -18.46 -7.68 -42.64
N GLN A 104 -18.31 -7.93 -43.94
CA GLN A 104 -17.08 -7.85 -44.72
C GLN A 104 -16.60 -6.40 -44.90
N ILE A 105 -15.29 -6.13 -44.81
CA ILE A 105 -14.69 -4.88 -45.31
C ILE A 105 -13.37 -5.22 -46.04
N SER A 106 -13.33 -4.96 -47.35
CA SER A 106 -12.17 -5.12 -48.24
C SER A 106 -11.46 -3.78 -48.45
N ILE A 107 -10.11 -3.76 -48.46
CA ILE A 107 -9.35 -2.54 -48.80
C ILE A 107 -8.14 -2.84 -49.70
N ASN A 108 -8.05 -2.03 -50.77
CA ASN A 108 -7.15 -2.11 -51.93
C ASN A 108 -5.69 -1.74 -51.58
N ALA A 109 -4.74 -2.47 -52.17
CA ALA A 109 -3.35 -2.50 -51.78
C ALA A 109 -2.41 -1.85 -52.80
N ASN A 110 -1.98 -0.60 -52.59
CA ASN A 110 -0.86 0.01 -53.32
C ASN A 110 -0.18 1.10 -52.44
N ASP A 111 0.96 0.78 -51.82
CA ASP A 111 2.27 1.44 -52.01
C ASP A 111 3.27 0.91 -50.96
N THR A 112 4.57 0.98 -51.23
CA THR A 112 5.57 0.03 -50.73
C THR A 112 6.52 0.65 -49.69
N THR A 113 7.07 -0.20 -48.82
CA THR A 113 8.32 -0.04 -48.04
C THR A 113 8.34 0.93 -46.84
N GLN A 114 8.58 0.42 -45.62
CA GLN A 114 9.87 0.49 -44.90
C GLN A 114 9.81 -0.41 -43.65
N ASN A 115 10.80 -1.29 -43.51
CA ASN A 115 11.00 -2.19 -42.37
C ASN A 115 11.17 -1.40 -41.06
N HIS A 116 10.30 -1.62 -40.07
CA HIS A 116 10.55 -1.20 -38.69
C HIS A 116 10.34 -2.38 -37.73
N PRO A 117 11.29 -2.64 -36.80
CA PRO A 117 11.22 -3.76 -35.87
C PRO A 117 10.06 -3.60 -34.89
N ILE A 118 9.48 -4.73 -34.48
CA ILE A 118 8.45 -4.82 -33.44
C ILE A 118 9.08 -4.37 -32.12
N VAL A 119 8.66 -3.21 -31.61
CA VAL A 119 9.03 -2.74 -30.28
C VAL A 119 8.01 -3.31 -29.29
N VAL A 120 8.37 -4.42 -28.63
CA VAL A 120 7.63 -4.90 -27.46
C VAL A 120 8.00 -3.95 -26.31
N SER A 121 7.09 -3.05 -25.97
CA SER A 121 7.24 -2.24 -24.75
C SER A 121 6.65 -3.04 -23.60
N GLU A 122 7.52 -3.69 -22.84
CA GLU A 122 7.16 -4.31 -21.56
C GLU A 122 6.83 -3.19 -20.57
N ALA A 123 5.57 -3.11 -20.13
CA ALA A 123 5.20 -2.27 -19.01
C ALA A 123 5.38 -3.11 -17.74
N THR A 124 6.43 -2.85 -16.96
CA THR A 124 6.53 -3.44 -15.62
C THR A 124 5.41 -2.89 -14.75
N GLY A 125 4.34 -3.68 -14.56
CA GLY A 125 3.23 -3.44 -13.64
C GLY A 125 2.29 -2.31 -14.07
N ILE A 126 1.01 -2.63 -14.23
CA ILE A 126 -0.07 -1.64 -14.37
C ILE A 126 -1.16 -1.95 -13.32
N PRO A 127 -2.15 -1.07 -13.12
CA PRO A 127 -2.46 -0.48 -11.83
C PRO A 127 -3.63 -1.17 -11.10
N LYS A 128 -3.79 -0.85 -9.81
CA LYS A 128 -4.90 -1.29 -8.95
C LYS A 128 -6.30 -1.06 -9.53
#